data_AF-A0A945CED5-F1
#
_entry.id   AF-A0A945CED5-F1
#
_cell.length_a   1.000
_cell.length_b   1.000
_cell.length_c   1.000
_cell.angle_alpha   90.00
_cell.angle_beta   90.00
_cell.angle_gamma   90.00
#
_symmetry.space_group_name_H-M   'P 1'
#
loop_
_entity.id
_entity.type
_entity.pdbx_description
1 polymer ?
#
loop_
_entity_poly.entity_id
_entity_poly.type
_entity_poly.pdbx_seq_one_letter_code
_entity_poly.pdbx_strand_id
1 'polypeptide(L)' 'KPTSSISQLQDSIDKKGKRKKLRVKGRHDPCLCPRAVPIAEAMVNLVLLDCILENKLSTIKKVLSK' A
#
# COMPACT_ATOMS: atom_id res chain seq x y z
N LYS A 1 -3.58 3.38 11.49
CA LYS A 1 -2.21 3.55 12.06
C LYS A 1 -1.74 4.99 11.81
N PRO A 2 -1.05 5.64 12.77
CA PRO A 2 -0.39 6.94 12.55
C PRO A 2 0.85 6.82 11.65
N THR A 3 1.38 7.95 11.17
CA THR A 3 2.57 7.95 10.31
C THR A 3 3.79 7.42 11.07
N SER A 4 4.60 6.54 10.44
CA SER A 4 5.73 5.91 11.12
C SER A 4 6.86 6.89 11.43
N SER A 5 7.03 7.92 10.60
CA SER A 5 8.08 8.92 10.72
C SER A 5 7.55 10.16 11.42
N ILE A 6 8.16 10.51 12.55
CA ILE A 6 7.93 11.77 13.27
C ILE A 6 9.27 12.38 13.65
N SER A 7 9.28 13.68 13.95
CA SER A 7 10.51 14.45 14.24
C SER A 7 11.15 14.16 15.60
N GLN A 8 10.47 13.37 16.44
CA GLN A 8 10.95 12.97 17.75
C GLN A 8 12.06 11.92 17.65
N LEU A 9 12.90 11.86 18.69
CA LEU A 9 13.95 10.84 18.81
C LEU A 9 13.30 9.51 19.19
N GLN A 10 13.62 8.44 18.46
CA GLN A 10 13.01 7.12 18.61
C GLN A 10 14.10 6.04 18.72
N ASP A 11 13.82 4.95 19.42
CA ASP A 11 14.68 3.77 19.41
C ASP A 11 14.48 2.97 18.12
N SER A 12 15.58 2.53 17.52
CA SER A 12 15.56 1.72 16.31
C SER A 12 16.79 0.79 16.24
N ILE A 13 16.84 0.00 15.18
CA ILE A 13 17.99 -0.86 14.85
C ILE A 13 18.49 -0.51 13.45
N ASP A 14 19.80 -0.56 13.26
CA ASP A 14 20.39 -0.45 11.93
C ASP A 14 20.33 -1.77 11.16
N LYS A 15 20.75 -1.75 9.89
CA LYS A 15 20.79 -2.95 9.04
C LYS A 15 21.74 -4.05 9.56
N LYS A 16 22.65 -3.72 10.49
CA LYS A 16 23.58 -4.66 11.12
C LYS A 16 23.06 -5.17 12.48
N GLY A 17 21.81 -4.83 12.83
CA GLY A 17 21.16 -5.23 14.08
C GLY A 17 21.60 -4.45 15.32
N LYS A 18 22.38 -3.37 15.17
CA LYS A 18 22.85 -2.56 16.31
C LYS A 18 21.78 -1.56 16.72
N ARG A 19 21.53 -1.43 18.04
CA ARG A 19 20.61 -0.44 18.60
C ARG A 19 21.11 0.98 18.33
N LYS A 20 20.22 1.86 17.88
CA LYS A 20 20.54 3.27 17.57
C LYS A 20 19.32 4.15 17.83
N LYS A 21 19.55 5.38 18.29
CA LYS A 21 18.52 6.42 18.31
C LYS A 21 18.36 7.04 16.91
N LEU A 22 17.14 7.03 16.38
CA LEU A 22 16.77 7.59 15.10
C LEU A 22 15.98 8.90 15.30
N ARG A 23 16.39 9.96 14.61
CA ARG A 23 15.60 11.19 14.47
C ARG A 23 15.42 11.48 12.99
N VAL A 24 14.18 11.42 12.51
CA VAL A 24 13.87 11.75 11.12
C VAL A 24 13.64 13.25 11.04
N LYS A 25 14.38 13.94 10.16
CA LYS A 25 14.27 15.39 9.95
C LYS A 25 13.46 15.67 8.69
N GLY A 26 12.82 16.84 8.63
CA GLY A 26 12.07 17.31 7.45
C GLY A 26 10.56 17.46 7.72
N ARG A 27 9.80 17.69 6.64
CA ARG A 27 8.33 17.74 6.69
C ARG A 27 7.77 16.32 6.70
N HIS A 28 6.83 16.07 7.59
CA HIS A 28 6.13 14.81 7.72
C HIS A 28 4.63 15.05 7.60
N ASP A 29 3.92 14.09 7.01
CA ASP A 29 2.46 14.10 7.07
C ASP A 29 2.03 13.86 8.53
N PRO A 30 1.22 14.75 9.14
CA PRO A 30 0.65 14.50 10.45
C PRO A 30 -0.42 13.41 10.38
N CYS A 31 -1.06 13.24 9.21
CA CYS A 31 -2.06 12.21 8.95
C CYS A 31 -1.98 11.76 7.49
N LEU A 32 -1.81 10.45 7.26
CA LEU A 32 -1.80 9.84 5.91
C LEU A 32 -3.20 9.56 5.38
N CYS A 33 -4.23 9.53 6.25
CA CYS A 33 -5.57 9.08 5.89
C CYS A 33 -6.19 9.84 4.69
N PRO A 34 -6.08 11.18 4.57
CA PRO A 34 -6.63 11.90 3.42
C PRO A 34 -6.01 11.47 2.08
N ARG A 35 -4.73 11.05 2.11
CA ARG A 35 -4.02 10.56 0.92
C ARG A 35 -4.37 9.10 0.60
N ALA A 36 -4.79 8.33 1.61
CA ALA A 36 -5.08 6.91 1.46
C ALA A 36 -6.39 6.65 0.70
N VAL A 37 -7.39 7.51 0.85
CA VAL A 37 -8.71 7.38 0.20
C VAL A 37 -8.60 7.29 -1.33
N PRO A 38 -8.01 8.26 -2.06
CA PRO A 38 -7.93 8.17 -3.52
C PRO A 38 -7.08 6.99 -4.00
N ILE A 39 -6.11 6.55 -3.19
CA ILE A 39 -5.31 5.34 -3.50
C ILE A 39 -6.19 4.10 -3.41
N ALA A 40 -6.97 3.97 -2.33
CA ALA A 40 -7.86 2.83 -2.13
C ALA A 40 -8.92 2.73 -3.25
N GLU A 41 -9.52 3.85 -3.64
CA GLU A 41 -10.48 3.91 -4.75
C GLU A 41 -9.86 3.44 -6.08
N ALA A 42 -8.66 3.93 -6.41
CA ALA A 42 -7.96 3.51 -7.61
C ALA A 42 -7.61 2.01 -7.58
N MET A 43 -7.14 1.50 -6.43
CA MET A 43 -6.81 0.09 -6.27
C MET A 43 -8.04 -0.81 -6.41
N VAL A 44 -9.18 -0.41 -5.86
CA VAL A 44 -10.45 -1.16 -6.02
C VAL A 44 -10.84 -1.22 -7.49
N ASN A 45 -10.74 -0.12 -8.23
CA ASN A 45 -11.06 -0.11 -9.67
C ASN A 45 -10.15 -1.06 -10.47
N LEU A 46 -8.85 -1.09 -10.17
CA LEU A 46 -7.91 -2.01 -10.81
C LEU A 46 -8.26 -3.47 -10.53
N VAL A 47 -8.55 -3.81 -9.27
CA VAL A 47 -8.92 -5.18 -8.89
C VAL A 47 -10.25 -5.60 -9.52
N LEU A 48 -11.25 -4.73 -9.54
CA LEU A 48 -12.52 -5.02 -10.19
C LEU A 48 -12.36 -5.25 -11.69
N LEU A 49 -11.55 -4.44 -12.37
CA LEU A 49 -11.26 -4.65 -13.79
C LEU A 49 -10.59 -6.00 -14.02
N ASP A 50 -9.61 -6.36 -13.20
CA ASP A 50 -8.92 -7.65 -13.28
C ASP A 50 -9.89 -8.83 -13.12
N CYS A 51 -10.73 -8.81 -12.07
CA CYS A 51 -11.76 -9.83 -11.87
C CYS A 51 -12.75 -9.93 -13.04
N ILE A 52 -13.12 -8.80 -13.66
CA ILE A 52 -14.00 -8.79 -14.84
C ILE A 52 -13.30 -9.45 -16.03
N LEU A 53 -12.02 -9.16 -16.26
CA LEU A 53 -11.24 -9.75 -17.34
C LEU A 53 -11.06 -11.26 -17.14
N GLU A 54 -10.72 -11.70 -15.93
CA GLU A 54 -10.63 -13.12 -15.57
C GLU A 54 -11.95 -13.86 -15.80
N ASN A 55 -13.07 -13.26 -15.35
CA ASN A 55 -14.39 -13.85 -15.53
C ASN A 55 -14.76 -13.98 -17.02
N LYS A 56 -14.46 -12.96 -17.84
CA LYS A 56 -14.67 -12.99 -19.30
C LYS A 56 -13.83 -14.09 -19.95
N LEU A 57 -12.56 -14.22 -19.58
CA LEU A 57 -11.70 -15.29 -20.10
C LEU A 57 -12.21 -16.68 -19.72
N SER A 58 -12.69 -16.85 -18.48
CA SER A 58 -13.30 -18.12 -18.03
C SER A 58 -14.53 -18.50 -18.86
N THR A 59 -15.33 -17.51 -19.27
CA THR A 59 -16.52 -17.70 -20.10
C THR A 59 -16.13 -18.09 -21.52
N ILE A 60 -15.14 -17.42 -22.13
CA ILE A 60 -14.65 -17.74 -23.47
C ILE A 60 -14.10 -19.17 -23.52
N LYS A 61 -13.29 -19.57 -22.53
CA LYS A 61 -12.75 -20.94 -22.45
C LYS A 61 -13.86 -22.00 -22.41
N LYS A 62 -14.95 -21.74 -21.67
CA LYS A 62 -16.12 -22.65 -21.60
C LYS A 62 -16.88 -22.76 -22.93
N VAL A 63 -16.91 -21.70 -23.73
CA VAL A 63 -17.54 -21.72 -25.07
C VAL A 63 -16.66 -22.47 -26.05
N LEU A 64 -15.34 -22.26 -26.02
CA LEU A 64 -14.38 -22.92 -26.92
C LEU A 64 -14.12 -24.39 -26.56
N SER A 65 -14.39 -24.81 -25.33
CA SER A 65 -14.27 -26.21 -24.90
C SER A 65 -15.54 -27.03 -25.13
N LYS A 66 -16.58 -26.46 -25.72
CA LYS A 66 -17.75 -27.17 -26.23
C LYS A 66 -17.61 -27.35 -27.73
#